data_AF-A0A0U4WKS2-F1
#
_entry.id   AF-A0A0U4WKS2-F1
#
_cell.length_a   1.000
_cell.length_b   1.000
_cell.length_c   1.000
_cell.angle_alpha   90.00
_cell.angle_beta   90.00
_cell.angle_gamma   90.00
#
_symmetry.space_group_name_H-M   'P 1'
#
loop_
_entity.id
_entity.type
_entity.pdbx_description
1 polymer ?
#
loop_
_entity_poly.entity_id
_entity_poly.type
_entity_poly.pdbx_seq_one_letter_code
_entity_poly.pdbx_strand_id
1 'polypeptide(L)'
;MNKEIQLSGDKRNAVLFGGKDQTGLLPKNSLNEYTVGNCAEVDAVNQALNKGAKVSDLYLYTIKTTTNEFGAAKKACENCTFTFKGNVVGALTGWCK
;
A
#
# COMPACT_ATOMS: atom_id res chain seq x y z
N MET A 1 6.42 -9.50 -10.43
CA MET A 1 6.14 -8.56 -9.32
C MET A 1 7.48 -8.18 -8.70
N ASN A 2 7.71 -6.88 -8.54
CA ASN A 2 9.04 -6.29 -8.66
C ASN A 2 9.81 -6.42 -7.34
N LYS A 3 11.07 -6.86 -7.40
CA LYS A 3 11.99 -6.90 -6.25
C LYS A 3 12.38 -5.47 -5.89
N GLU A 4 11.63 -4.83 -5.00
CA GLU A 4 12.00 -3.53 -4.39
C GLU A 4 12.08 -2.33 -5.35
N ILE A 5 11.47 -2.42 -6.53
CA ILE A 5 11.41 -1.27 -7.44
C ILE A 5 10.49 -0.22 -6.82
N GLN A 6 11.05 0.93 -6.43
CA GLN A 6 10.27 2.15 -6.21
C GLN A 6 9.60 2.51 -7.54
N LEU A 7 8.31 2.16 -7.68
CA LEU A 7 7.59 2.30 -8.94
C LEU A 7 7.50 3.76 -9.39
N SER A 8 7.35 4.68 -8.44
CA SER A 8 7.22 6.12 -8.70
C SER A 8 8.53 6.91 -8.52
N GLY A 9 9.48 6.41 -7.73
CA GLY A 9 10.65 7.18 -7.28
C GLY A 9 10.33 8.30 -6.28
N ASP A 10 9.10 8.35 -5.76
CA ASP A 10 8.67 9.37 -4.82
C ASP A 10 9.38 9.24 -3.46
N LYS A 11 9.52 10.40 -2.79
CA LYS A 11 9.99 10.44 -1.40
C LYS A 11 9.06 9.61 -0.51
N ARG A 12 9.63 8.79 0.37
CA ARG A 12 8.86 8.04 1.38
C ARG A 12 8.13 8.99 2.33
N ASN A 13 6.81 8.88 2.36
CA ASN A 13 5.96 9.63 3.25
C ASN A 13 6.03 9.05 4.66
N ALA A 14 6.33 9.90 5.63
CA ALA A 14 6.64 9.44 6.96
C ALA A 14 5.40 8.93 7.75
N VAL A 15 4.17 9.16 7.25
CA VAL A 15 2.95 8.51 7.75
C VAL A 15 2.97 6.99 7.48
N LEU A 16 3.46 6.57 6.30
CA LEU A 16 3.54 5.15 5.96
C LEU A 16 4.81 4.51 6.51
N PHE A 17 5.95 5.16 6.28
CA PHE A 17 7.28 4.58 6.52
C PHE A 17 7.86 4.93 7.89
N GLY A 18 7.21 5.82 8.64
CA GLY A 18 7.76 6.36 9.88
C GLY A 18 8.86 7.40 9.64
N GLY A 19 9.36 7.96 10.74
CA GLY A 19 10.47 8.91 10.76
C GLY A 19 11.25 8.78 12.06
N LYS A 20 12.12 9.75 12.37
CA LYS A 20 12.90 9.75 13.61
C LYS A 20 12.02 9.74 14.87
N ASP A 21 10.90 10.46 14.82
CA ASP A 21 10.04 10.70 15.98
C ASP A 21 8.62 10.14 15.82
N GLN A 22 8.36 9.35 14.77
CA GLN A 22 7.03 8.78 14.51
C GLN A 22 7.09 7.36 13.96
N THR A 23 6.20 6.50 14.45
CA THR A 23 6.01 5.14 13.92
C THR A 23 5.10 5.20 12.70
N GLY A 24 5.52 4.59 11.60
CA GLY A 24 4.71 4.49 10.38
C GLY A 24 3.62 3.44 10.48
N LEU A 25 2.66 3.49 9.56
CA LEU A 25 1.57 2.52 9.46
C LEU A 25 2.01 1.14 8.94
N LEU A 26 3.10 1.08 8.15
CA LEU A 26 3.60 -0.19 7.62
C LEU A 26 4.08 -1.12 8.75
N PRO A 27 3.91 -2.44 8.62
CA PRO A 27 4.38 -3.37 9.63
C PRO A 27 5.91 -3.34 9.71
N LYS A 28 6.47 -3.47 10.92
CA LYS A 28 7.94 -3.46 11.12
C LYS A 28 8.63 -4.62 10.40
N ASN A 29 8.00 -5.80 10.41
CA ASN A 29 8.45 -7.00 9.73
C ASN A 29 7.41 -7.39 8.69
N SER A 30 7.84 -8.00 7.58
CA SER A 30 6.89 -8.51 6.60
C SER A 30 6.06 -9.65 7.17
N LEU A 31 4.76 -9.63 6.84
CA LEU A 31 3.79 -10.66 7.19
C LEU A 31 3.65 -11.71 6.08
N ASN A 32 4.42 -11.58 5.00
CA ASN A 32 4.45 -12.52 3.88
C ASN A 32 5.85 -12.56 3.24
N GLU A 33 5.97 -13.26 2.10
CA GLU A 33 7.25 -13.45 1.38
C GLU A 33 7.80 -12.18 0.70
N TYR A 34 7.04 -11.08 0.67
CA TYR A 34 7.40 -9.85 -0.03
C TYR A 34 8.01 -8.82 0.93
N THR A 35 8.94 -7.98 0.45
CA THR A 35 9.47 -6.86 1.23
C THR A 35 8.37 -5.87 1.64
N VAL A 36 8.44 -5.35 2.86
CA VAL A 36 7.51 -4.31 3.36
C VAL A 36 7.57 -3.07 2.48
N GLY A 37 6.39 -2.53 2.15
CA GLY A 37 6.26 -1.29 1.37
C GLY A 37 6.43 -1.44 -0.14
N ASN A 38 6.61 -2.67 -0.64
CA ASN A 38 6.79 -2.96 -2.07
C ASN A 38 5.47 -3.10 -2.86
N CYS A 39 4.32 -3.06 -2.18
CA CYS A 39 3.03 -3.25 -2.83
C CYS A 39 2.61 -1.99 -3.60
N ALA A 40 1.90 -2.17 -4.72
CA ALA A 40 1.42 -1.06 -5.54
C ALA A 40 0.44 -0.16 -4.77
N GLU A 41 -0.33 -0.72 -3.84
CA GLU A 41 -1.19 0.03 -2.93
C GLU A 41 -0.39 1.02 -2.07
N VAL A 42 0.77 0.58 -1.57
CA VAL A 42 1.64 1.43 -0.74
C VAL A 42 2.23 2.56 -1.57
N ASP A 43 2.70 2.27 -2.79
CA ASP A 43 3.22 3.30 -3.69
C ASP A 43 2.13 4.34 -4.05
N ALA A 44 0.92 3.90 -4.41
CA ALA A 44 -0.18 4.79 -4.72
C ALA A 44 -0.59 5.68 -3.53
N VAL A 45 -0.70 5.11 -2.32
CA VAL A 45 -0.99 5.89 -1.12
C VAL A 45 0.15 6.84 -0.80
N ASN A 46 1.41 6.42 -0.94
CA ASN A 46 2.57 7.28 -0.73
C ASN A 46 2.52 8.54 -1.61
N GLN A 47 2.25 8.36 -2.90
CA GLN A 47 2.08 9.46 -3.85
C GLN A 47 0.92 10.39 -3.44
N ALA A 48 -0.22 9.82 -3.03
CA ALA A 48 -1.39 10.59 -2.61
C ALA A 48 -1.08 11.45 -1.37
N LEU A 49 -0.42 10.87 -0.36
CA LEU A 49 -0.04 11.59 0.86
C LEU A 49 0.98 12.69 0.59
N ASN A 50 1.95 12.45 -0.30
CA ASN A 50 2.90 13.47 -0.73
C ASN A 50 2.21 14.65 -1.45
N LYS A 51 1.05 14.41 -2.06
CA LYS A 51 0.21 15.43 -2.69
C LYS A 51 -0.82 16.05 -1.73
N GLY A 52 -0.71 15.78 -0.43
CA GLY A 52 -1.53 16.39 0.61
C GLY A 52 -2.84 15.66 0.90
N ALA A 53 -3.05 14.47 0.36
CA ALA A 53 -4.19 13.63 0.76
C ALA A 53 -4.03 13.15 2.21
N LYS A 54 -5.15 12.80 2.86
CA LYS A 54 -5.16 12.18 4.18
C LYS A 54 -5.53 10.71 4.06
N VAL A 55 -4.84 9.83 4.79
CA VAL A 55 -5.09 8.38 4.75
C VAL A 55 -6.57 8.06 5.02
N SER A 56 -7.18 8.76 5.98
CA SER A 56 -8.58 8.62 6.38
C SER A 56 -9.60 8.92 5.28
N ASP A 57 -9.19 9.56 4.20
CA ASP A 57 -10.06 10.05 3.14
C ASP A 57 -9.88 9.23 1.84
N LEU A 58 -9.06 8.18 1.88
CA LEU A 58 -8.73 7.36 0.71
C LEU A 58 -9.66 6.16 0.56
N TYR A 59 -10.01 5.87 -0.70
CA TYR A 59 -10.51 4.57 -1.14
C TYR A 59 -9.46 3.89 -2.00
N LEU A 60 -9.29 2.58 -1.82
CA LEU A 60 -8.33 1.77 -2.57
C LEU A 60 -9.04 0.82 -3.53
N TYR A 61 -8.51 0.68 -4.75
CA TYR A 61 -8.92 -0.34 -5.70
C TYR A 61 -7.68 -0.88 -6.42
N THR A 62 -7.41 -2.18 -6.27
CA THR A 62 -6.21 -2.81 -6.86
C THR A 62 -6.61 -3.76 -7.98
N ILE A 63 -5.98 -3.63 -9.15
CA ILE A 63 -6.15 -4.57 -10.26
C ILE A 63 -4.91 -5.43 -10.46
N LYS A 64 -5.12 -6.61 -11.04
CA LYS A 64 -4.03 -7.40 -11.64
C LYS A 64 -3.64 -6.76 -12.98
N THR A 65 -2.33 -6.79 -13.25
CA THR A 65 -1.74 -6.28 -14.51
C THR A 65 -1.02 -7.38 -15.29
N THR A 66 -1.17 -8.64 -14.90
CA THR A 66 -0.69 -9.80 -15.66
C THR A 66 -1.54 -9.99 -16.91
N THR A 67 -0.92 -10.42 -18.02
CA THR A 67 -1.58 -10.54 -19.33
C THR A 67 -2.92 -11.29 -19.29
N ASN A 68 -3.00 -12.38 -18.53
CA ASN A 68 -4.18 -13.25 -18.49
C ASN A 68 -5.27 -12.78 -17.52
N GLU A 69 -5.00 -11.81 -16.65
CA GLU A 69 -5.95 -11.34 -15.64
C GLU A 69 -5.99 -9.81 -15.57
N PHE A 70 -5.58 -9.13 -16.64
CA PHE A 70 -5.49 -7.67 -16.67
C PHE A 70 -6.85 -7.02 -16.34
N GLY A 71 -6.85 -6.11 -15.37
CA GLY A 71 -8.06 -5.42 -14.92
C GLY A 71 -8.90 -6.19 -13.90
N ALA A 72 -8.61 -7.48 -13.66
CA ALA A 72 -9.30 -8.25 -12.63
C ALA A 72 -9.00 -7.68 -11.24
N ALA A 73 -10.04 -7.61 -10.40
CA ALA A 73 -9.91 -7.15 -9.02
C ALA A 73 -8.93 -8.02 -8.23
N LYS A 74 -8.01 -7.39 -7.49
CA LYS A 74 -7.06 -8.06 -6.62
C LYS A 74 -7.28 -7.59 -5.18
N LYS A 75 -7.47 -8.55 -4.27
CA LYS A 75 -7.46 -8.27 -2.82
C LYS A 75 -6.09 -7.78 -2.37
N ALA A 76 -6.10 -6.89 -1.38
CA ALA A 76 -4.89 -6.47 -0.68
C ALA A 76 -4.17 -7.67 -0.05
N CYS A 77 -2.84 -7.68 -0.07
CA CYS A 77 -2.04 -8.71 0.63
C CYS A 77 -2.05 -8.49 2.15
N GLU A 78 -1.37 -9.36 2.90
CA GLU A 78 -1.24 -9.34 4.36
C GLU A 78 -0.67 -8.01 4.86
N ASN A 79 0.44 -7.57 4.26
CA ASN A 79 1.08 -6.30 4.62
C ASN A 79 0.15 -5.10 4.38
N CYS A 80 -0.53 -5.05 3.22
CA CYS A 80 -1.43 -3.95 2.88
C CYS A 80 -2.73 -3.99 3.70
N THR A 81 -3.23 -5.18 4.01
CA THR A 81 -4.40 -5.36 4.86
C THR A 81 -4.09 -4.89 6.27
N PHE A 82 -2.96 -5.30 6.85
CA PHE A 82 -2.51 -4.79 8.15
C PHE A 82 -2.39 -3.26 8.16
N THR A 83 -1.81 -2.69 7.11
CA THR A 83 -1.53 -1.25 7.03
C THR A 83 -2.80 -0.41 6.86
N PHE A 84 -3.71 -0.82 5.97
CA PHE A 84 -4.79 0.06 5.51
C PHE A 84 -6.16 -0.28 6.10
N LYS A 85 -6.41 -1.51 6.55
CA LYS A 85 -7.70 -1.89 7.12
C LYS A 85 -7.96 -1.09 8.40
N GLY A 86 -8.96 -0.21 8.37
CA GLY A 86 -9.30 0.69 9.47
C GLY A 86 -8.56 2.03 9.47
N ASN A 87 -7.57 2.21 8.59
CA ASN A 87 -6.87 3.50 8.41
C ASN A 87 -7.38 4.28 7.19
N VAL A 88 -7.76 3.58 6.12
CA VAL A 88 -8.44 4.17 4.95
C VAL A 88 -9.95 3.97 5.03
N VAL A 89 -10.73 4.69 4.21
CA VAL A 89 -12.19 4.54 4.17
C VAL A 89 -12.59 3.13 3.74
N GLY A 90 -11.89 2.58 2.74
CA GLY A 90 -12.07 1.18 2.37
C GLY A 90 -11.20 0.74 1.20
N ALA A 91 -11.01 -0.58 1.08
CA ALA A 91 -10.52 -1.22 -0.14
C ALA A 91 -11.69 -1.89 -0.85
N LEU A 92 -12.08 -1.34 -1.99
CA LEU A 92 -13.21 -1.78 -2.80
C LEU A 92 -13.00 -3.19 -3.40
N THR A 93 -11.74 -3.62 -3.54
CA THR A 93 -11.39 -4.98 -3.97
C THR A 93 -11.30 -5.98 -2.82
N GLY A 94 -11.39 -5.51 -1.59
CA GLY A 94 -11.39 -6.31 -0.37
C GLY A 94 -10.00 -6.58 0.24
N TRP A 95 -10.05 -7.16 1.43
CA TRP A 95 -8.91 -7.47 2.28
C TRP A 95 -8.55 -8.96 2.22
N CYS A 96 -7.30 -9.33 2.49
CA CYS A 96 -6.99 -10.71 2.81
C CYS A 96 -7.63 -11.10 4.17
N LYS A 97 -7.87 -12.40 4.36
CA LYS A 97 -8.44 -12.92 5.61
C LYS A 97 -7.44 -12.84 6.74
#